data_AF-A0A1V4GY68-F1
#
_entry.id   AF-A0A1V4GY68-F1
#
_cell.length_a   1.000
_cell.length_b   1.000
_cell.length_c   1.000
_cell.angle_alpha   90.00
_cell.angle_beta   90.00
_cell.angle_gamma   90.00
#
_symmetry.space_group_name_H-M   'P 1'
#
loop_
_entity.id
_entity.type
_entity.pdbx_description
1 polymer ?
#
loop_
_entity_poly.entity_id
_entity_poly.type
_entity_poly.pdbx_seq_one_letter_code
_entity_poly.pdbx_strand_id
1 'polypeptide(L)'
;MFIDELESALSYLDKVPISSERHEHKQRNAIRAASLYEIADWIDTITFKMPKNIRQINEYTFKIFIKEVFIKSLIQGRDFHFLEAVDLDLYGITHFPAFIQKQSADRKLLIVETKNIWFIISPPDTLGSNPFSLRRFLTEEETGGFSYFNALALPKPLCDNPKAQAVMLKLINRIFSLDRNISDELKKYAIHLKTVLKKQLTPILMDSTFAADGGSAEKIIARRIITFEELLTSSVLRQLPTMISIAKSSEFDQEFLFHCLNGFFNELLILIKNFRMHPLARHAFVAQHLQVRVLALDVLIQKNRKTIFDPTVKTEELREKLGEAMNDIRESYEEALSNMAEIEELIANTKAYDDKKVSGGFFAKLGFGKPKYTMEELKEAKKDLNEEFFVEIVRLAKKHKQAIVYVEYETDFEINEDYRHYAIANESQGLARLPYIIALPEDRERFSLEALKDDVYWEIFDQIYNV
;
A
#
# COMPACT_ATOMS: atom_id res chain seq x y z
N MET A 1 -1.49 -26.46 22.33
CA MET A 1 -0.75 -25.83 23.45
C MET A 1 0.41 -24.99 22.94
N PHE A 2 1.58 -25.54 22.57
CA PHE A 2 2.71 -24.71 22.07
C PHE A 2 2.34 -23.78 20.89
N ILE A 3 1.61 -24.29 19.91
CA ILE A 3 1.22 -23.51 18.72
C ILE A 3 0.26 -22.38 19.08
N ASP A 4 -0.71 -22.68 19.96
CA ASP A 4 -1.69 -21.69 20.41
C ASP A 4 -1.02 -20.60 21.26
N GLU A 5 -0.05 -20.98 22.09
CA GLU A 5 0.77 -20.05 22.87
C GLU A 5 1.64 -19.17 21.95
N LEU A 6 2.29 -19.75 20.93
CA LEU A 6 3.11 -19.02 19.98
C LEU A 6 2.28 -18.00 19.18
N GLU A 7 1.19 -18.43 18.54
CA GLU A 7 0.33 -17.53 17.77
C GLU A 7 -0.33 -16.45 18.67
N SER A 8 -0.72 -16.79 19.90
CA SER A 8 -1.28 -15.82 20.85
C SER A 8 -0.23 -14.83 21.37
N ALA A 9 0.99 -15.26 21.65
CA ALA A 9 2.07 -14.39 22.14
C ALA A 9 2.44 -13.35 21.08
N LEU A 10 2.50 -13.77 19.81
CA LEU A 10 2.72 -12.87 18.68
C LEU A 10 1.55 -11.89 18.51
N SER A 11 0.29 -12.36 18.62
CA SER A 11 -0.87 -11.46 18.58
C SER A 11 -0.88 -10.44 19.72
N TYR A 12 -0.33 -10.80 20.89
CA TYR A 12 -0.20 -9.87 22.01
C TYR A 12 0.83 -8.77 21.74
N LEU A 13 2.00 -9.12 21.19
CA LEU A 13 3.04 -8.14 20.80
C LEU A 13 2.50 -7.08 19.83
N ASP A 14 1.63 -7.49 18.90
CA ASP A 14 1.00 -6.58 17.93
C ASP A 14 -0.02 -5.61 18.57
N LYS A 15 -0.52 -5.92 19.77
CA LYS A 15 -1.56 -5.16 20.49
C LYS A 15 -1.02 -4.30 21.63
N VAL A 16 0.28 -4.34 21.90
CA VAL A 16 0.89 -3.52 22.97
C VAL A 16 0.65 -2.03 22.63
N PRO A 17 -0.02 -1.27 23.51
CA PRO A 17 -0.23 0.16 23.30
C PRO A 17 1.11 0.87 23.39
N ILE A 18 1.44 1.60 22.33
CA ILE A 18 2.62 2.44 22.23
C ILE A 18 2.18 3.88 21.99
N SER A 19 3.00 4.86 22.38
CA SER A 19 2.70 6.25 22.10
C SER A 19 2.67 6.49 20.59
N SER A 20 2.08 7.60 20.15
CA SER A 20 2.12 8.00 18.73
C SER A 20 3.52 8.42 18.26
N GLU A 21 4.54 8.31 19.11
CA GLU A 21 5.91 8.70 18.78
C GLU A 21 6.59 7.65 17.89
N ARG A 22 7.11 8.12 16.77
CA ARG A 22 7.74 7.33 15.73
C ARG A 22 8.82 6.36 16.21
N HIS A 23 9.66 6.78 17.17
CA HIS A 23 10.78 5.96 17.61
C HIS A 23 10.31 4.70 18.34
N GLU A 24 9.20 4.77 19.08
CA GLU A 24 8.67 3.64 19.85
C GLU A 24 8.09 2.57 18.92
N HIS A 25 7.45 3.00 17.82
CA HIS A 25 6.98 2.11 16.77
C HIS A 25 8.11 1.34 16.09
N LYS A 26 9.19 2.04 15.67
CA LYS A 26 10.38 1.40 15.09
C LYS A 26 10.99 0.37 16.04
N GLN A 27 11.08 0.70 17.34
CA GLN A 27 11.61 -0.21 18.35
C GLN A 27 10.72 -1.45 18.54
N ARG A 28 9.40 -1.31 18.60
CA ARG A 28 8.48 -2.45 18.69
C ARG A 28 8.66 -3.41 17.52
N ASN A 29 8.72 -2.89 16.29
CA ASN A 29 8.89 -3.72 15.10
C ASN A 29 10.24 -4.44 15.09
N ALA A 30 11.30 -3.77 15.52
CA ALA A 30 12.64 -4.36 15.66
C ALA A 30 12.66 -5.48 16.71
N ILE A 31 12.05 -5.27 17.88
CA ILE A 31 11.91 -6.29 18.94
C ILE A 31 11.13 -7.48 18.41
N ARG A 32 9.98 -7.24 17.75
CA ARG A 32 9.15 -8.30 17.17
C ARG A 32 9.93 -9.15 16.16
N ALA A 33 10.68 -8.51 15.27
CA ALA A 33 11.51 -9.22 14.29
C ALA A 33 12.61 -10.05 14.97
N ALA A 34 13.33 -9.47 15.95
CA ALA A 34 14.35 -10.18 16.71
C ALA A 34 13.80 -11.41 17.45
N SER A 35 12.66 -11.26 18.13
CA SER A 35 11.98 -12.39 18.80
C SER A 35 11.59 -13.49 17.81
N LEU A 36 11.11 -13.14 16.61
CA LEU A 36 10.76 -14.12 15.59
C LEU A 36 11.99 -14.89 15.07
N TYR A 37 13.15 -14.23 14.94
CA TYR A 37 14.40 -14.91 14.61
C TYR A 37 14.86 -15.87 15.72
N GLU A 38 14.81 -15.44 16.98
CA GLU A 38 15.16 -16.31 18.11
C GLU A 38 14.24 -17.53 18.20
N ILE A 39 12.93 -17.35 17.99
CA ILE A 39 11.97 -18.46 17.94
C ILE A 39 12.36 -19.41 16.79
N ALA A 40 12.71 -18.90 15.62
CA ALA A 40 13.11 -19.74 14.48
C ALA A 40 14.31 -20.65 14.80
N ASP A 41 15.26 -20.14 15.58
CA ASP A 41 16.42 -20.91 16.06
C ASP A 41 16.02 -21.95 17.12
N TRP A 42 15.13 -21.58 18.04
CA TRP A 42 14.63 -22.49 19.08
C TRP A 42 13.85 -23.67 18.50
N ILE A 43 13.11 -23.47 17.42
CA ILE A 43 12.32 -24.52 16.75
C ILE A 43 13.18 -25.73 16.37
N ASP A 44 14.45 -25.55 16.05
CA ASP A 44 15.33 -26.67 15.70
C ASP A 44 15.60 -27.57 16.92
N THR A 45 15.61 -27.01 18.13
CA THR A 45 15.87 -27.71 19.39
C THR A 45 14.66 -28.43 19.98
N ILE A 46 13.45 -28.04 19.57
CA ILE A 46 12.20 -28.59 20.10
C ILE A 46 11.84 -29.88 19.36
N THR A 47 11.43 -30.93 20.07
CA THR A 47 10.88 -32.14 19.46
C THR A 47 9.36 -32.10 19.39
N PHE A 48 8.79 -32.23 18.19
CA PHE A 48 7.34 -32.23 18.01
C PHE A 48 6.74 -33.63 17.92
N LYS A 49 5.76 -33.92 18.79
CA LYS A 49 4.91 -35.11 18.64
C LYS A 49 3.80 -34.81 17.64
N MET A 50 3.99 -35.25 16.40
CA MET A 50 3.04 -35.00 15.32
C MET A 50 1.80 -35.90 15.44
N PRO A 51 0.59 -35.36 15.24
CA PRO A 51 -0.62 -36.18 15.19
C PRO A 51 -0.59 -37.08 13.95
N LYS A 52 -1.19 -38.27 14.05
CA LYS A 52 -1.49 -39.09 12.86
C LYS A 52 -2.46 -38.31 11.98
N ASN A 53 -2.09 -38.11 10.73
CA ASN A 53 -2.84 -37.29 9.79
C ASN A 53 -2.77 -37.91 8.39
N ILE A 54 -3.80 -37.71 7.56
CA ILE A 54 -3.87 -38.34 6.23
C ILE A 54 -2.83 -37.77 5.26
N ARG A 55 -2.35 -36.55 5.54
CA ARG A 55 -1.31 -35.84 4.78
C ARG A 55 0.11 -36.31 5.08
N GLN A 56 0.29 -37.20 6.06
CA GLN A 56 1.58 -37.69 6.54
C GLN A 56 2.58 -36.56 6.91
N ILE A 57 2.08 -35.45 7.44
CA ILE A 57 2.91 -34.36 7.95
C ILE A 57 3.75 -34.90 9.10
N ASN A 58 5.07 -34.85 8.92
CA ASN A 58 6.06 -35.23 9.91
C ASN A 58 6.75 -34.00 10.51
N GLU A 59 7.57 -34.23 11.54
CA GLU A 59 8.26 -33.17 12.27
C GLU A 59 9.16 -32.32 11.36
N TYR A 60 9.89 -32.95 10.44
CA TYR A 60 10.78 -32.26 9.52
C TYR A 60 10.02 -31.25 8.64
N THR A 61 8.94 -31.70 8.01
CA THR A 61 8.08 -30.85 7.19
C THR A 61 7.46 -29.73 8.02
N PHE A 62 7.04 -30.02 9.25
CA PHE A 62 6.42 -29.02 10.12
C PHE A 62 7.42 -27.94 10.58
N LYS A 63 8.65 -28.31 10.95
CA LYS A 63 9.71 -27.35 11.29
C LYS A 63 10.04 -26.42 10.12
N ILE A 64 10.13 -26.96 8.90
CA ILE A 64 10.32 -26.15 7.69
C ILE A 64 9.15 -25.20 7.48
N PHE A 65 7.91 -25.66 7.65
CA PHE A 65 6.74 -24.80 7.52
C PHE A 65 6.77 -23.63 8.52
N ILE A 66 7.11 -23.89 9.78
CA ILE A 66 7.23 -22.84 10.80
C ILE A 66 8.27 -21.80 10.37
N LYS A 67 9.47 -22.23 9.98
CA LYS A 67 10.59 -21.32 9.70
C LYS A 67 10.46 -20.60 8.35
N GLU A 68 10.22 -21.36 7.28
CA GLU A 68 10.29 -20.84 5.91
C GLU A 68 8.96 -20.30 5.40
N VAL A 69 7.83 -20.63 6.04
CA VAL A 69 6.52 -20.14 5.64
C VAL A 69 5.95 -19.22 6.70
N PHE A 70 5.65 -19.71 7.90
CA PHE A 70 4.99 -18.92 8.94
C PHE A 70 5.84 -17.75 9.43
N ILE A 71 7.03 -17.98 9.98
CA ILE A 71 7.90 -16.93 10.53
C ILE A 71 8.34 -15.96 9.43
N LYS A 72 8.81 -16.46 8.28
CA LYS A 72 9.17 -15.58 7.14
C LYS A 72 8.00 -14.71 6.70
N SER A 73 6.78 -15.25 6.64
CA SER A 73 5.59 -14.45 6.30
C SER A 73 5.32 -13.34 7.32
N LEU A 74 5.59 -13.58 8.61
CA LEU A 74 5.40 -12.58 9.66
C LEU A 74 6.48 -11.49 9.68
N ILE A 75 7.71 -11.83 9.31
CA ILE A 75 8.84 -10.88 9.23
C ILE A 75 8.74 -10.04 7.96
N GLN A 76 8.51 -10.68 6.80
CA GLN A 76 8.50 -10.02 5.51
C GLN A 76 7.15 -9.34 5.21
N GLY A 77 6.07 -9.79 5.84
CA GLY A 77 4.73 -9.22 5.65
C GLY A 77 4.35 -9.20 4.16
N ARG A 78 4.23 -7.99 3.61
CA ARG A 78 3.90 -7.76 2.19
C ARG A 78 4.97 -8.22 1.21
N ASP A 79 6.23 -8.26 1.65
CA ASP A 79 7.37 -8.69 0.84
C ASP A 79 7.53 -10.24 0.83
N PHE A 80 6.67 -10.98 1.53
CA PHE A 80 6.72 -12.44 1.55
C PHE A 80 6.33 -13.02 0.20
N HIS A 81 7.26 -13.74 -0.44
CA HIS A 81 7.05 -14.28 -1.78
C HIS A 81 6.30 -15.62 -1.76
N PHE A 82 5.22 -15.69 -2.53
CA PHE A 82 4.50 -16.90 -2.88
C PHE A 82 4.02 -16.80 -4.33
N LEU A 83 3.73 -17.94 -4.96
CA LEU A 83 3.20 -18.00 -6.32
C LEU A 83 1.72 -18.32 -6.25
N GLU A 84 0.89 -17.54 -6.92
CA GLU A 84 -0.49 -17.87 -7.19
C GLU A 84 -0.59 -18.57 -8.54
N ALA A 85 -1.74 -19.19 -8.78
CA ALA A 85 -1.90 -19.97 -10.00
C ALA A 85 -1.82 -19.19 -11.30
N VAL A 86 -2.29 -17.94 -11.30
CA VAL A 86 -2.18 -17.07 -12.46
C VAL A 86 -0.71 -16.72 -12.77
N ASP A 87 0.17 -16.82 -11.77
CA ASP A 87 1.61 -16.57 -11.95
C ASP A 87 2.26 -17.73 -12.72
N LEU A 88 1.82 -18.97 -12.49
CA LEU A 88 2.36 -20.15 -13.16
C LEU A 88 2.19 -20.05 -14.69
N ASP A 89 0.98 -19.70 -15.14
CA ASP A 89 0.65 -19.50 -16.55
C ASP A 89 1.33 -18.25 -17.12
N LEU A 90 1.27 -17.13 -16.40
CA LEU A 90 1.82 -15.86 -16.88
C LEU A 90 3.33 -15.91 -17.03
N TYR A 91 4.07 -16.45 -16.04
CA TYR A 91 5.53 -16.52 -16.03
C TYR A 91 6.10 -17.70 -16.82
N GLY A 92 5.25 -18.53 -17.44
CA GLY A 92 5.71 -19.70 -18.19
C GLY A 92 6.51 -20.64 -17.30
N ILE A 93 6.13 -20.76 -16.03
CA ILE A 93 6.90 -21.53 -15.04
C ILE A 93 6.63 -23.01 -15.29
N THR A 94 7.54 -23.66 -16.02
CA THR A 94 7.39 -25.07 -16.41
C THR A 94 7.97 -26.06 -15.40
N HIS A 95 8.66 -25.59 -14.35
CA HIS A 95 9.33 -26.49 -13.39
C HIS A 95 8.35 -27.14 -12.39
N PHE A 96 7.10 -26.67 -12.29
CA PHE A 96 6.06 -27.35 -11.54
C PHE A 96 5.47 -28.50 -12.35
N PRO A 97 5.16 -29.65 -11.72
CA PRO A 97 4.36 -30.69 -12.34
C PRO A 97 3.03 -30.14 -12.88
N ALA A 98 2.64 -30.55 -14.08
CA ALA A 98 1.44 -30.05 -14.75
C ALA A 98 0.15 -30.21 -13.91
N PHE A 99 0.08 -31.25 -13.07
CA PHE A 99 -1.07 -31.46 -12.19
C PHE A 99 -1.16 -30.41 -11.07
N ILE A 100 -0.02 -29.91 -10.56
CA ILE A 100 0.01 -28.83 -9.56
C ILE A 100 -0.42 -27.53 -10.23
N GLN A 101 0.10 -27.23 -11.43
CA GLN A 101 -0.27 -26.02 -12.17
C GLN A 101 -1.79 -25.97 -12.39
N LYS A 102 -2.35 -27.06 -12.93
CA LYS A 102 -3.79 -27.18 -13.18
C LYS A 102 -4.61 -27.02 -11.89
N GLN A 103 -4.26 -27.76 -10.84
CA GLN A 103 -5.03 -27.71 -9.60
C GLN A 103 -4.90 -26.37 -8.88
N SER A 104 -3.73 -25.74 -8.91
CA SER A 104 -3.56 -24.40 -8.37
C SER A 104 -4.44 -23.41 -9.11
N ALA A 105 -4.52 -23.50 -10.45
CA ALA A 105 -5.37 -22.63 -11.28
C ALA A 105 -6.85 -22.80 -10.97
N ASP A 106 -7.32 -24.05 -10.98
CA ASP A 106 -8.71 -24.37 -10.69
C ASP A 106 -9.11 -23.90 -9.28
N ARG A 107 -8.22 -24.08 -8.29
CA ARG A 107 -8.56 -23.92 -6.85
C ARG A 107 -8.00 -22.67 -6.19
N LYS A 108 -7.33 -21.79 -6.95
CA LYS A 108 -6.67 -20.56 -6.48
C LYS A 108 -5.71 -20.79 -5.31
N LEU A 109 -4.87 -21.82 -5.44
CA LEU A 109 -3.93 -22.20 -4.38
C LEU A 109 -2.70 -21.28 -4.38
N LEU A 110 -2.19 -21.01 -3.19
CA LEU A 110 -0.92 -20.33 -2.96
C LEU A 110 0.19 -21.39 -2.89
N ILE A 111 1.29 -21.16 -3.60
CA ILE A 111 2.45 -22.05 -3.61
C ILE A 111 3.62 -21.31 -2.96
N VAL A 112 4.13 -21.87 -1.87
CA VAL A 112 5.39 -21.43 -1.27
C VAL A 112 6.46 -22.46 -1.59
N GLU A 113 7.49 -22.01 -2.29
CA GLU A 113 8.62 -22.84 -2.68
C GLU A 113 9.76 -22.75 -1.66
N THR A 114 10.19 -23.90 -1.16
CA THR A 114 11.41 -24.05 -0.35
C THR A 114 12.45 -24.85 -1.13
N LYS A 115 13.61 -25.13 -0.52
CA LYS A 115 14.65 -25.96 -1.15
C LYS A 115 14.12 -27.33 -1.60
N ASN A 116 13.39 -28.04 -0.74
CA ASN A 116 13.03 -29.45 -0.95
C ASN A 116 11.52 -29.72 -0.94
N ILE A 117 10.68 -28.73 -0.61
CA ILE A 117 9.24 -28.90 -0.44
C ILE A 117 8.49 -27.77 -1.16
N TRP A 118 7.43 -28.11 -1.87
CA TRP A 118 6.39 -27.15 -2.27
C TRP A 118 5.25 -27.21 -1.26
N PHE A 119 4.92 -26.09 -0.63
CA PHE A 119 3.74 -25.96 0.19
C PHE A 119 2.60 -25.41 -0.64
N ILE A 120 1.54 -26.21 -0.79
CA ILE A 120 0.32 -25.84 -1.52
C ILE A 120 -0.73 -25.48 -0.48
N ILE A 121 -1.15 -24.22 -0.45
CA ILE A 121 -1.91 -23.63 0.66
C ILE A 121 -3.19 -23.02 0.10
N SER A 122 -4.32 -23.27 0.76
CA SER A 122 -5.57 -22.60 0.45
C SER A 122 -5.63 -21.21 1.08
N PRO A 123 -6.22 -20.24 0.37
CA PRO A 123 -6.59 -18.97 0.99
C PRO A 123 -7.54 -19.23 2.18
N PRO A 124 -7.51 -18.40 3.23
CA PRO A 124 -8.39 -18.51 4.38
C PRO A 124 -9.83 -18.16 4.01
N ASP A 125 -10.78 -18.86 4.63
CA ASP A 125 -12.22 -18.57 4.49
C ASP A 125 -12.65 -17.35 5.32
N THR A 126 -11.83 -16.93 6.28
CA THR A 126 -12.11 -15.83 7.22
C THR A 126 -11.15 -14.66 7.03
N LEU A 127 -11.75 -13.49 6.93
CA LEU A 127 -11.15 -12.18 6.72
C LEU A 127 -10.00 -11.85 7.68
N GLY A 128 -8.84 -11.43 7.14
CA GLY A 128 -7.68 -11.01 7.94
C GLY A 128 -6.92 -12.16 8.62
N SER A 129 -7.36 -13.40 8.41
CA SER A 129 -6.64 -14.58 8.87
C SER A 129 -5.35 -14.75 8.08
N ASN A 130 -4.29 -15.17 8.76
CA ASN A 130 -3.03 -15.50 8.10
C ASN A 130 -3.20 -16.80 7.29
N PRO A 131 -3.02 -16.79 5.94
CA PRO A 131 -3.04 -18.01 5.14
C PRO A 131 -2.03 -19.05 5.64
N PHE A 132 -0.91 -18.57 6.17
CA PHE A 132 0.25 -19.35 6.62
C PHE A 132 0.19 -19.76 8.09
N SER A 133 -0.97 -19.61 8.76
CA SER A 133 -1.14 -20.01 10.17
C SER A 133 -0.75 -21.46 10.43
N LEU A 134 -0.07 -21.69 11.56
CA LEU A 134 0.32 -23.01 12.02
C LEU A 134 -0.90 -23.86 12.37
N ARG A 135 -1.93 -23.23 12.98
CA ARG A 135 -3.19 -23.91 13.29
C ARG A 135 -3.86 -24.40 12.00
N ARG A 136 -4.02 -23.51 11.01
CA ARG A 136 -4.59 -23.89 9.70
C ARG A 136 -3.80 -25.00 9.02
N PHE A 137 -2.47 -24.94 9.09
CA PHE A 137 -1.62 -25.97 8.51
C PHE A 137 -1.84 -27.35 9.15
N LEU A 138 -2.09 -27.44 10.46
CA LEU A 138 -2.25 -28.73 11.14
C LEU A 138 -3.68 -29.26 11.16
N THR A 139 -4.70 -28.42 11.02
CA THR A 139 -6.10 -28.85 11.07
C THR A 139 -6.49 -29.75 9.89
N GLU A 140 -7.17 -30.85 10.19
CA GLU A 140 -7.92 -31.69 9.24
C GLU A 140 -9.39 -31.71 9.67
N GLU A 141 -10.31 -31.46 8.75
CA GLU A 141 -11.75 -31.47 9.02
C GLU A 141 -12.40 -32.66 8.34
N GLU A 142 -13.17 -33.45 9.10
CA GLU A 142 -13.93 -34.56 8.53
C GLU A 142 -15.34 -34.10 8.12
N THR A 143 -15.60 -34.10 6.82
CA THR A 143 -16.92 -33.77 6.26
C THR A 143 -17.34 -34.86 5.29
N GLY A 144 -18.54 -35.42 5.47
CA GLY A 144 -19.12 -36.40 4.54
C GLY A 144 -18.28 -37.69 4.38
N GLY A 145 -17.54 -38.11 5.42
CA GLY A 145 -16.67 -39.29 5.37
C GLY A 145 -15.31 -39.07 4.70
N PHE A 146 -14.97 -37.82 4.36
CA PHE A 146 -13.66 -37.44 3.80
C PHE A 146 -13.00 -36.38 4.69
N SER A 147 -11.67 -36.48 4.85
CA SER A 147 -10.89 -35.45 5.53
C SER A 147 -10.40 -34.39 4.54
N TYR A 148 -10.68 -33.12 4.84
CA TYR A 148 -10.28 -31.92 4.10
C TYR A 148 -9.27 -31.11 4.89
N PHE A 149 -8.49 -30.28 4.21
CA PHE A 149 -7.40 -29.53 4.84
C PHE A 149 -7.06 -28.24 4.11
N ASN A 150 -6.34 -27.34 4.79
CA ASN A 150 -5.99 -26.02 4.27
C ASN A 150 -4.62 -25.96 3.58
N ALA A 151 -3.78 -26.99 3.75
CA ALA A 151 -2.45 -26.98 3.18
C ALA A 151 -1.90 -28.39 2.99
N LEU A 152 -1.01 -28.54 2.02
CA LEU A 152 -0.31 -29.76 1.69
C LEU A 152 1.18 -29.47 1.51
N ALA A 153 2.01 -30.35 2.06
CA ALA A 153 3.44 -30.34 1.81
C ALA A 153 3.79 -31.41 0.78
N LEU A 154 4.42 -31.00 -0.32
CA LEU A 154 4.82 -31.85 -1.42
C LEU A 154 6.34 -31.90 -1.51
N PRO A 155 6.99 -33.00 -1.07
CA PRO A 155 8.42 -33.16 -1.25
C PRO A 155 8.76 -33.23 -2.74
N LYS A 156 9.56 -32.28 -3.24
CA LYS A 156 9.92 -32.20 -4.66
C LYS A 156 10.51 -33.50 -5.22
N PRO A 157 11.37 -34.25 -4.49
CA PRO A 157 11.93 -35.51 -5.00
C PRO A 157 10.89 -36.60 -5.28
N LEU A 158 9.69 -36.51 -4.69
CA LEU A 158 8.62 -37.47 -4.90
C LEU A 158 7.75 -37.12 -6.11
N CYS A 159 7.87 -35.90 -6.63
CA CYS A 159 7.03 -35.43 -7.73
C CYS A 159 7.39 -36.06 -9.08
N ASP A 160 8.55 -36.70 -9.23
CA ASP A 160 8.92 -37.45 -10.44
C ASP A 160 8.36 -38.89 -10.45
N ASN A 161 7.81 -39.37 -9.33
CA ASN A 161 7.28 -40.73 -9.20
C ASN A 161 5.78 -40.77 -9.54
N PRO A 162 5.34 -41.49 -10.60
CA PRO A 162 3.92 -41.54 -11.01
C PRO A 162 2.95 -42.05 -9.94
N LYS A 163 3.38 -42.99 -9.08
CA LYS A 163 2.54 -43.50 -7.98
C LYS A 163 2.38 -42.44 -6.89
N ALA A 164 3.45 -41.71 -6.58
CA ALA A 164 3.39 -40.62 -5.62
C ALA A 164 2.56 -39.44 -6.17
N GLN A 165 2.70 -39.08 -7.45
CA GLN A 165 1.85 -38.08 -8.10
C GLN A 165 0.36 -38.41 -7.99
N ALA A 166 -0.03 -39.67 -8.20
CA ALA A 166 -1.43 -40.07 -8.07
C ALA A 166 -1.97 -39.90 -6.63
N VAL A 167 -1.15 -40.17 -5.62
CA VAL A 167 -1.50 -39.93 -4.21
C VAL A 167 -1.56 -38.43 -3.92
N MET A 168 -0.58 -37.66 -4.39
CA MET A 168 -0.54 -36.20 -4.24
C MET A 168 -1.75 -35.54 -4.88
N LEU A 169 -2.15 -35.95 -6.08
CA LEU A 169 -3.34 -35.44 -6.76
C LEU A 169 -4.62 -35.73 -5.98
N LYS A 170 -4.74 -36.92 -5.36
CA LYS A 170 -5.86 -37.24 -4.45
C LYS A 170 -5.87 -36.32 -3.24
N LEU A 171 -4.71 -35.97 -2.69
CA LEU A 171 -4.59 -35.06 -1.56
C LEU A 171 -4.90 -33.60 -1.96
N ILE A 172 -4.37 -33.12 -3.08
CA ILE A 172 -4.67 -31.76 -3.57
C ILE A 172 -6.18 -31.57 -3.79
N ASN A 173 -6.87 -32.60 -4.28
CA ASN A 173 -8.33 -32.56 -4.45
C ASN A 173 -9.13 -32.43 -3.14
N ARG A 174 -8.47 -32.64 -1.99
CA ARG A 174 -9.03 -32.50 -0.63
C ARG A 174 -8.61 -31.19 0.05
N ILE A 175 -7.87 -30.32 -0.65
CA ILE A 175 -7.61 -28.96 -0.17
C ILE A 175 -8.93 -28.17 -0.25
N PHE A 176 -9.30 -27.49 0.84
CA PHE A 176 -10.40 -26.54 0.83
C PHE A 176 -10.14 -25.46 -0.24
N SER A 177 -11.04 -25.29 -1.19
CA SER A 177 -10.95 -24.24 -2.20
C SER A 177 -12.22 -23.40 -2.20
N LEU A 178 -12.06 -22.08 -2.33
CA LEU A 178 -13.11 -21.06 -2.40
C LEU A 178 -14.02 -21.18 -3.65
N ASP A 179 -14.12 -22.37 -4.25
CA ASP A 179 -14.74 -22.56 -5.56
C ASP A 179 -16.26 -22.70 -5.50
N ARG A 180 -16.89 -22.04 -4.52
CA ARG A 180 -18.34 -21.96 -4.41
C ARG A 180 -18.75 -20.49 -4.45
N ASN A 181 -19.28 -20.08 -5.60
CA ASN A 181 -20.03 -18.84 -5.83
C ASN A 181 -19.21 -17.53 -5.90
N ILE A 182 -18.05 -17.52 -6.58
CA ILE A 182 -17.40 -16.26 -6.98
C ILE A 182 -17.92 -15.78 -8.34
N SER A 183 -18.30 -14.51 -8.46
CA SER A 183 -18.72 -13.87 -9.73
C SER A 183 -17.66 -14.03 -10.84
N ASP A 184 -18.13 -14.33 -12.05
CA ASP A 184 -17.25 -14.49 -13.22
C ASP A 184 -16.63 -13.15 -13.66
N GLU A 185 -17.30 -12.03 -13.42
CA GLU A 185 -16.77 -10.68 -13.63
C GLU A 185 -15.56 -10.42 -12.74
N LEU A 186 -15.63 -10.80 -11.46
CA LEU A 186 -14.51 -10.64 -10.54
C LEU A 186 -13.33 -11.55 -10.93
N LYS A 187 -13.61 -12.78 -11.38
CA LYS A 187 -12.54 -13.67 -11.90
C LYS A 187 -11.84 -13.06 -13.11
N LYS A 188 -12.61 -12.52 -14.06
CA LYS A 188 -12.06 -11.82 -15.24
C LYS A 188 -11.22 -10.62 -14.82
N TYR A 189 -11.69 -9.84 -13.84
CA TYR A 189 -10.93 -8.71 -13.31
C TYR A 189 -9.62 -9.14 -12.65
N ALA A 190 -9.60 -10.21 -11.87
CA ALA A 190 -8.37 -10.74 -11.27
C ALA A 190 -7.32 -11.14 -12.33
N ILE A 191 -7.74 -11.82 -13.41
CA ILE A 191 -6.86 -12.15 -14.53
C ILE A 191 -6.37 -10.88 -15.23
N HIS A 192 -7.26 -9.89 -15.39
CA HIS A 192 -6.95 -8.60 -15.99
C HIS A 192 -5.90 -7.82 -15.19
N LEU A 193 -6.01 -7.74 -13.86
CA LEU A 193 -5.05 -7.10 -12.97
C LEU A 193 -3.62 -7.58 -13.24
N LYS A 194 -3.43 -8.91 -13.23
CA LYS A 194 -2.12 -9.53 -13.45
C LYS A 194 -1.63 -9.35 -14.90
N THR A 195 -2.55 -9.41 -15.86
CA THR A 195 -2.23 -9.18 -17.27
C THR A 195 -1.74 -7.75 -17.51
N VAL A 196 -2.44 -6.74 -16.98
CA VAL A 196 -2.05 -5.33 -17.09
C VAL A 196 -0.71 -5.08 -16.41
N LEU A 197 -0.54 -5.55 -15.18
CA LEU A 197 0.70 -5.40 -14.43
C LEU A 197 1.89 -5.92 -15.22
N LYS A 198 1.78 -7.14 -15.72
CA LYS A 198 2.89 -7.81 -16.39
C LYS A 198 3.14 -7.33 -17.82
N LYS A 199 2.09 -7.26 -18.64
CA LYS A 199 2.24 -7.02 -20.08
C LYS A 199 2.26 -5.55 -20.44
N GLN A 200 1.83 -4.66 -19.55
CA GLN A 200 1.69 -3.24 -19.88
C GLN A 200 2.42 -2.32 -18.89
N LEU A 201 2.19 -2.46 -17.57
CA LEU A 201 2.83 -1.60 -16.56
C LEU A 201 4.33 -1.90 -16.38
N THR A 202 4.70 -3.18 -16.30
CA THR A 202 6.11 -3.60 -16.12
C THR A 202 7.02 -3.07 -17.24
N PRO A 203 6.67 -3.20 -18.53
CA PRO A 203 7.46 -2.63 -19.61
C PRO A 203 7.71 -1.13 -19.46
N ILE A 204 6.73 -0.32 -19.02
CA ILE A 204 6.89 1.13 -18.92
C ILE A 204 8.01 1.52 -17.95
N LEU A 205 8.07 0.86 -16.78
CA LEU A 205 9.08 1.17 -15.77
C LEU A 205 10.41 0.46 -16.03
N MET A 206 10.39 -0.77 -16.54
CA MET A 206 11.58 -1.60 -16.71
C MET A 206 12.28 -1.45 -18.07
N ASP A 207 11.75 -0.64 -18.97
CA ASP A 207 12.40 -0.38 -20.25
C ASP A 207 13.77 0.28 -20.03
N SER A 208 14.83 -0.44 -20.40
CA SER A 208 16.21 0.05 -20.33
C SER A 208 16.54 1.19 -21.30
N THR A 209 15.65 1.51 -22.26
CA THR A 209 15.87 2.53 -23.28
C THR A 209 15.55 3.94 -22.77
N PHE A 210 16.50 4.56 -22.07
CA PHE A 210 16.45 6.02 -21.91
C PHE A 210 16.70 6.62 -23.30
N ALA A 211 15.72 7.37 -23.83
CA ALA A 211 15.84 7.97 -25.16
C ALA A 211 17.11 8.83 -25.20
N ALA A 212 17.97 8.58 -26.20
CA ALA A 212 19.16 9.38 -26.46
C ALA A 212 18.79 10.69 -27.19
N ASP A 213 17.74 11.36 -26.72
CA ASP A 213 17.20 12.61 -27.30
C ASP A 213 17.82 13.87 -26.69
N GLY A 214 18.76 13.71 -25.75
CA GLY A 214 19.42 14.80 -25.04
C GLY A 214 18.56 15.43 -23.93
N GLY A 215 17.39 14.88 -23.62
CA GLY A 215 16.55 15.31 -22.49
C GLY A 215 17.21 15.01 -21.14
N SER A 216 16.89 15.82 -20.11
CA SER A 216 17.35 15.52 -18.74
C SER A 216 16.72 14.21 -18.25
N ALA A 217 17.51 13.38 -17.57
CA ALA A 217 17.06 12.10 -17.04
C ALA A 217 15.79 12.22 -16.18
N GLU A 218 15.66 13.32 -15.42
CA GLU A 218 14.48 13.65 -14.62
C GLU A 218 13.22 13.82 -15.46
N LYS A 219 13.28 14.52 -16.59
CA LYS A 219 12.12 14.68 -17.49
C LYS A 219 11.70 13.37 -18.12
N ILE A 220 12.66 12.52 -18.48
CA ILE A 220 12.37 11.18 -19.02
C ILE A 220 11.68 10.30 -17.97
N ILE A 221 12.18 10.32 -16.73
CA ILE A 221 11.58 9.58 -15.61
C ILE A 221 10.17 10.09 -15.30
N ALA A 222 9.98 11.41 -15.23
CA ALA A 222 8.67 12.02 -14.98
C ALA A 222 7.66 11.61 -16.06
N ARG A 223 8.04 11.66 -17.34
CA ARG A 223 7.16 11.24 -18.45
C ARG A 223 6.78 9.76 -18.36
N ARG A 224 7.73 8.88 -18.04
CA ARG A 224 7.45 7.44 -17.85
C ARG A 224 6.48 7.20 -16.70
N ILE A 225 6.65 7.91 -15.58
CA ILE A 225 5.77 7.81 -14.42
C ILE A 225 4.36 8.30 -14.76
N ILE A 226 4.24 9.41 -15.48
CA ILE A 226 2.93 9.92 -15.94
C ILE A 226 2.23 8.86 -16.81
N THR A 227 2.92 8.32 -17.82
CA THR A 227 2.35 7.26 -18.68
C THR A 227 1.97 6.01 -17.89
N PHE A 228 2.77 5.63 -16.89
CA PHE A 228 2.47 4.52 -15.99
C PHE A 228 1.19 4.79 -15.18
N GLU A 229 1.07 5.96 -14.56
CA GLU A 229 -0.09 6.33 -13.75
C GLU A 229 -1.37 6.47 -14.57
N GLU A 230 -1.28 7.04 -15.77
CA GLU A 230 -2.39 7.11 -16.73
C GLU A 230 -2.90 5.72 -17.09
N LEU A 231 -1.98 4.79 -17.37
CA LEU A 231 -2.34 3.42 -17.72
C LEU A 231 -2.92 2.66 -16.51
N LEU A 232 -2.31 2.80 -15.33
CA LEU A 232 -2.81 2.21 -14.09
C LEU A 232 -4.23 2.72 -13.79
N THR A 233 -4.46 4.02 -13.92
CA THR A 233 -5.75 4.65 -13.67
C THR A 233 -6.79 4.17 -14.67
N SER A 234 -6.51 4.27 -15.97
CA SER A 234 -7.46 3.95 -17.04
C SER A 234 -7.77 2.45 -17.16
N SER A 235 -6.78 1.59 -16.92
CA SER A 235 -6.91 0.14 -17.12
C SER A 235 -7.34 -0.62 -15.87
N VAL A 236 -7.00 -0.13 -14.67
CA VAL A 236 -7.24 -0.85 -13.41
C VAL A 236 -8.18 -0.08 -12.49
N LEU A 237 -7.78 1.13 -12.07
CA LEU A 237 -8.47 1.84 -10.99
C LEU A 237 -9.88 2.31 -11.40
N ARG A 238 -10.07 2.74 -12.65
CA ARG A 238 -11.37 3.17 -13.16
C ARG A 238 -12.45 2.08 -13.10
N GLN A 239 -12.07 0.80 -13.16
CA GLN A 239 -13.00 -0.33 -13.08
C GLN A 239 -13.32 -0.72 -11.63
N LEU A 240 -12.50 -0.30 -10.66
CA LEU A 240 -12.60 -0.71 -9.26
C LEU A 240 -13.98 -0.40 -8.62
N PRO A 241 -14.60 0.78 -8.83
CA PRO A 241 -15.94 1.07 -8.29
C PRO A 241 -17.01 0.06 -8.72
N THR A 242 -16.97 -0.38 -9.98
CA THR A 242 -17.89 -1.40 -10.52
C THR A 242 -17.62 -2.76 -9.89
N MET A 243 -16.35 -3.16 -9.77
CA MET A 243 -15.98 -4.44 -9.16
C MET A 243 -16.36 -4.49 -7.67
N ILE A 244 -16.18 -3.39 -6.93
CA ILE A 244 -16.64 -3.25 -5.55
C ILE A 244 -18.16 -3.45 -5.48
N SER A 245 -18.91 -2.82 -6.40
CA SER A 245 -20.37 -2.94 -6.43
C SER A 245 -20.85 -4.37 -6.69
N ILE A 246 -20.16 -5.12 -7.56
CA ILE A 246 -20.44 -6.54 -7.79
C ILE A 246 -20.11 -7.34 -6.52
N ALA A 247 -18.96 -7.07 -5.91
CA ALA A 247 -18.49 -7.80 -4.74
C ALA A 247 -19.39 -7.64 -3.51
N LYS A 248 -20.12 -6.53 -3.37
CA LYS A 248 -21.07 -6.30 -2.27
C LYS A 248 -22.15 -7.38 -2.13
N SER A 249 -22.44 -8.14 -3.18
CA SER A 249 -23.49 -9.16 -3.18
C SER A 249 -23.19 -10.38 -2.29
N SER A 250 -21.92 -10.65 -1.96
CA SER A 250 -21.53 -11.84 -1.20
C SER A 250 -20.22 -11.62 -0.44
N GLU A 251 -20.14 -12.05 0.81
CA GLU A 251 -18.90 -11.99 1.61
C GLU A 251 -17.73 -12.69 0.89
N PHE A 252 -17.97 -13.79 0.20
CA PHE A 252 -16.94 -14.49 -0.58
C PHE A 252 -16.39 -13.64 -1.73
N ASP A 253 -17.24 -12.87 -2.41
CA ASP A 253 -16.82 -11.98 -3.50
C ASP A 253 -16.04 -10.77 -2.97
N GLN A 254 -16.43 -10.25 -1.80
CA GLN A 254 -15.70 -9.18 -1.09
C GLN A 254 -14.29 -9.65 -0.75
N GLU A 255 -14.17 -10.83 -0.13
CA GLU A 255 -12.86 -11.43 0.21
C GLU A 255 -12.01 -11.67 -1.03
N PHE A 256 -12.62 -12.22 -2.08
CA PHE A 256 -11.90 -12.51 -3.32
C PHE A 256 -11.35 -11.24 -3.97
N LEU A 257 -12.17 -10.21 -4.16
CA LEU A 257 -11.73 -8.95 -4.76
C LEU A 257 -10.63 -8.31 -3.91
N PHE A 258 -10.81 -8.27 -2.59
CA PHE A 258 -9.84 -7.69 -1.69
C PHE A 258 -8.49 -8.41 -1.73
N HIS A 259 -8.50 -9.75 -1.74
CA HIS A 259 -7.29 -10.55 -1.88
C HIS A 259 -6.56 -10.25 -3.20
N CYS A 260 -7.28 -10.19 -4.33
CA CYS A 260 -6.71 -9.86 -5.62
C CYS A 260 -6.09 -8.44 -5.65
N LEU A 261 -6.74 -7.46 -5.01
CA LEU A 261 -6.20 -6.10 -4.92
C LEU A 261 -4.92 -6.08 -4.07
N ASN A 262 -4.89 -6.79 -2.94
CA ASN A 262 -3.69 -6.89 -2.09
C ASN A 262 -2.51 -7.48 -2.87
N GLY A 263 -2.73 -8.58 -3.59
CA GLY A 263 -1.71 -9.19 -4.45
C GLY A 263 -1.22 -8.20 -5.50
N PHE A 264 -2.15 -7.57 -6.23
CA PHE A 264 -1.84 -6.59 -7.26
C PHE A 264 -1.02 -5.40 -6.72
N PHE A 265 -1.43 -4.77 -5.61
CA PHE A 265 -0.70 -3.62 -5.06
C PHE A 265 0.67 -4.01 -4.50
N ASN A 266 0.80 -5.20 -3.90
CA ASN A 266 2.11 -5.70 -3.45
C ASN A 266 3.06 -5.89 -4.64
N GLU A 267 2.62 -6.54 -5.71
CA GLU A 267 3.47 -6.71 -6.91
C GLU A 267 3.78 -5.36 -7.58
N LEU A 268 2.82 -4.42 -7.60
CA LEU A 268 3.02 -3.06 -8.10
C LEU A 268 4.09 -2.30 -7.30
N LEU A 269 4.06 -2.41 -5.97
CA LEU A 269 5.06 -1.81 -5.09
C LEU A 269 6.46 -2.43 -5.30
N ILE A 270 6.53 -3.76 -5.47
CA ILE A 270 7.78 -4.45 -5.81
C ILE A 270 8.32 -3.95 -7.16
N LEU A 271 7.47 -3.78 -8.17
CA LEU A 271 7.84 -3.23 -9.47
C LEU A 271 8.44 -1.82 -9.33
N ILE A 272 7.78 -0.94 -8.58
CA ILE A 272 8.24 0.43 -8.35
C ILE A 272 9.56 0.44 -7.57
N LYS A 273 9.69 -0.41 -6.54
CA LYS A 273 10.94 -0.59 -5.78
C LYS A 273 12.08 -1.02 -6.70
N ASN A 274 11.86 -1.99 -7.58
CA ASN A 274 12.84 -2.43 -8.57
C ASN A 274 13.21 -1.31 -9.54
N PHE A 275 12.26 -0.47 -9.95
CA PHE A 275 12.52 0.68 -10.82
C PHE A 275 13.44 1.68 -10.11
N ARG A 276 13.17 1.97 -8.84
CA ARG A 276 14.01 2.83 -7.99
C ARG A 276 15.39 2.24 -7.67
N MET A 277 15.65 0.96 -7.92
CA MET A 277 17.00 0.41 -7.82
C MET A 277 17.92 0.95 -8.93
N HIS A 278 17.35 1.40 -10.06
CA HIS A 278 18.08 2.02 -11.16
C HIS A 278 18.68 3.38 -10.73
N PRO A 279 19.98 3.67 -10.98
CA PRO A 279 20.64 4.87 -10.49
C PRO A 279 19.93 6.19 -10.81
N LEU A 280 19.41 6.32 -12.03
CA LEU A 280 18.69 7.52 -12.46
C LEU A 280 17.36 7.73 -11.73
N ALA A 281 16.67 6.66 -11.33
CA ALA A 281 15.34 6.72 -10.70
C ALA A 281 15.40 6.73 -9.16
N ARG A 282 16.52 6.31 -8.57
CA ARG A 282 16.67 6.10 -7.11
C ARG A 282 16.29 7.32 -6.27
N HIS A 283 16.78 8.48 -6.69
CA HIS A 283 16.59 9.76 -6.00
C HIS A 283 15.64 10.70 -6.75
N ALA A 284 15.02 10.22 -7.83
CA ALA A 284 14.05 11.01 -8.56
C ALA A 284 12.80 11.20 -7.68
N PHE A 285 12.51 12.46 -7.36
CA PHE A 285 11.39 12.83 -6.50
C PHE A 285 10.06 12.22 -6.96
N VAL A 286 9.77 12.31 -8.26
CA VAL A 286 8.57 11.72 -8.89
C VAL A 286 8.48 10.20 -8.70
N ALA A 287 9.60 9.48 -8.68
CA ALA A 287 9.62 8.02 -8.49
C ALA A 287 9.38 7.64 -7.04
N GLN A 288 9.89 8.45 -6.11
CA GLN A 288 9.61 8.30 -4.68
C GLN A 288 8.12 8.51 -4.41
N HIS A 289 7.55 9.61 -4.90
CA HIS A 289 6.13 9.92 -4.72
C HIS A 289 5.19 8.90 -5.38
N LEU A 290 5.54 8.35 -6.54
CA LEU A 290 4.76 7.25 -7.12
C LEU A 290 4.59 6.09 -6.13
N GLN A 291 5.67 5.69 -5.45
CA GLN A 291 5.62 4.63 -4.45
C GLN A 291 4.70 4.98 -3.29
N VAL A 292 4.75 6.23 -2.81
CA VAL A 292 3.87 6.75 -1.75
C VAL A 292 2.42 6.66 -2.15
N ARG A 293 2.09 7.15 -3.35
CA ARG A 293 0.71 7.23 -3.83
C ARG A 293 0.10 5.85 -3.97
N VAL A 294 0.86 4.90 -4.51
CA VAL A 294 0.43 3.50 -4.63
C VAL A 294 0.26 2.86 -3.25
N LEU A 295 1.23 3.06 -2.35
CA LEU A 295 1.17 2.53 -0.99
C LEU A 295 -0.02 3.11 -0.22
N ALA A 296 -0.24 4.41 -0.31
CA ALA A 296 -1.34 5.11 0.34
C ALA A 296 -2.70 4.69 -0.22
N LEU A 297 -2.82 4.46 -1.53
CA LEU A 297 -4.07 3.93 -2.10
C LEU A 297 -4.40 2.56 -1.54
N ASP A 298 -3.41 1.66 -1.43
CA ASP A 298 -3.62 0.38 -0.78
C ASP A 298 -4.08 0.56 0.68
N VAL A 299 -3.43 1.43 1.46
CA VAL A 299 -3.86 1.72 2.84
C VAL A 299 -5.28 2.29 2.92
N LEU A 300 -5.64 3.20 2.01
CA LEU A 300 -7.01 3.73 1.89
C LEU A 300 -8.01 2.58 1.68
N ILE A 301 -7.69 1.61 0.82
CA ILE A 301 -8.53 0.43 0.60
C ILE A 301 -8.58 -0.45 1.86
N GLN A 302 -7.44 -0.71 2.51
CA GLN A 302 -7.39 -1.53 3.73
C GLN A 302 -8.26 -0.96 4.85
N LYS A 303 -8.09 0.34 5.18
CA LYS A 303 -8.76 0.95 6.34
C LYS A 303 -10.24 1.21 6.10
N ASN A 304 -10.65 1.40 4.84
CA ASN A 304 -12.06 1.59 4.49
C ASN A 304 -12.76 0.30 4.08
N ARG A 305 -12.09 -0.86 4.14
CA ARG A 305 -12.64 -2.15 3.69
C ARG A 305 -14.09 -2.39 4.11
N LYS A 306 -14.38 -2.20 5.41
CA LYS A 306 -15.74 -2.42 5.95
C LYS A 306 -16.77 -1.51 5.28
N THR A 307 -16.44 -0.24 5.07
CA THR A 307 -17.32 0.74 4.43
C THR A 307 -17.39 0.53 2.91
N ILE A 308 -16.28 0.16 2.28
CA ILE A 308 -16.19 -0.17 0.84
C ILE A 308 -17.18 -1.28 0.49
N PHE A 309 -17.25 -2.32 1.33
CA PHE A 309 -18.08 -3.49 1.09
C PHE A 309 -19.41 -3.49 1.84
N ASP A 310 -19.75 -2.39 2.51
CA ASP A 310 -21.06 -2.22 3.14
C ASP A 310 -22.15 -2.18 2.05
N PRO A 311 -23.13 -3.10 2.05
CA PRO A 311 -24.20 -3.12 1.06
C PRO A 311 -25.17 -1.94 1.20
N THR A 312 -25.18 -1.26 2.35
CA THR A 312 -26.04 -0.09 2.60
C THR A 312 -25.47 1.20 2.04
N VAL A 313 -24.13 1.30 1.96
CA VAL A 313 -23.43 2.47 1.44
C VAL A 313 -23.37 2.38 -0.08
N LYS A 314 -23.81 3.42 -0.78
CA LYS A 314 -23.65 3.47 -2.25
C LYS A 314 -22.22 3.83 -2.62
N THR A 315 -21.76 3.38 -3.79
CA THR A 315 -20.40 3.71 -4.27
C THR A 315 -20.19 5.22 -4.43
N GLU A 316 -21.25 5.94 -4.79
CA GLU A 316 -21.25 7.40 -4.91
C GLU A 316 -21.09 8.09 -3.55
N GLU A 317 -21.85 7.66 -2.55
CA GLU A 317 -21.77 8.19 -1.18
C GLU A 317 -20.39 7.96 -0.56
N LEU A 318 -19.78 6.80 -0.80
CA LEU A 318 -18.40 6.54 -0.39
C LEU A 318 -17.42 7.51 -1.07
N ARG A 319 -17.61 7.79 -2.36
CA ARG A 319 -16.78 8.71 -3.12
C ARG A 319 -16.87 10.12 -2.55
N GLU A 320 -18.08 10.62 -2.32
CA GLU A 320 -18.32 11.93 -1.72
C GLU A 320 -17.64 12.03 -0.35
N LYS A 321 -17.86 11.04 0.53
CA LYS A 321 -17.25 11.00 1.86
C LYS A 321 -15.73 10.99 1.84
N LEU A 322 -15.12 10.24 0.91
CA LEU A 322 -13.67 10.24 0.75
C LEU A 322 -13.16 11.56 0.16
N GLY A 323 -13.98 12.25 -0.63
CA GLY A 323 -13.65 13.53 -1.26
C GLY A 323 -13.75 14.75 -0.36
N GLU A 324 -14.59 14.72 0.68
CA GLU A 324 -14.75 15.81 1.67
C GLU A 324 -13.41 16.31 2.21
N ALA A 325 -12.47 15.40 2.47
CA ALA A 325 -11.17 15.75 3.01
C ALA A 325 -10.36 16.68 2.10
N MET A 326 -10.43 16.48 0.78
CA MET A 326 -9.74 17.34 -0.17
C MET A 326 -10.44 18.68 -0.33
N ASN A 327 -11.77 18.71 -0.25
CA ASN A 327 -12.53 19.96 -0.29
C ASN A 327 -12.17 20.85 0.91
N ASP A 328 -12.18 20.29 2.12
CA ASP A 328 -11.78 21.02 3.34
C ASP A 328 -10.34 21.57 3.26
N ILE A 329 -9.40 20.77 2.72
CA ILE A 329 -8.02 21.21 2.52
C ILE A 329 -7.94 22.35 1.50
N ARG A 330 -8.68 22.26 0.40
CA ARG A 330 -8.69 23.29 -0.65
C ARG A 330 -9.28 24.60 -0.12
N GLU A 331 -10.41 24.55 0.59
CA GLU A 331 -11.01 25.73 1.21
C GLU A 331 -10.03 26.39 2.18
N SER A 332 -9.39 25.61 3.06
CA SER A 332 -8.38 26.12 4.00
C SER A 332 -7.17 26.72 3.29
N TYR A 333 -6.75 26.13 2.17
CA TYR A 333 -5.61 26.60 1.38
C TYR A 333 -5.91 27.90 0.64
N GLU A 334 -7.10 28.02 0.05
CA GLU A 334 -7.56 29.23 -0.63
C GLU A 334 -7.71 30.40 0.35
N GLU A 335 -8.26 30.16 1.53
CA GLU A 335 -8.32 31.16 2.61
C GLU A 335 -6.92 31.61 3.04
N ALA A 336 -6.02 30.67 3.28
CA ALA A 336 -4.64 30.98 3.66
C ALA A 336 -3.90 31.76 2.56
N LEU A 337 -4.09 31.44 1.28
CA LEU A 337 -3.50 32.19 0.17
C LEU A 337 -4.06 33.61 0.07
N SER A 338 -5.35 33.79 0.31
CA SER A 338 -5.96 35.13 0.36
C SER A 338 -5.34 35.97 1.47
N ASN A 339 -5.22 35.41 2.67
CA ASN A 339 -4.58 36.08 3.81
C ASN A 339 -3.10 36.39 3.52
N MET A 340 -2.39 35.47 2.87
CA MET A 340 -0.99 35.68 2.47
C MET A 340 -0.86 36.87 1.49
N ALA A 341 -1.74 36.94 0.50
CA ALA A 341 -1.75 38.04 -0.48
C ALA A 341 -2.00 39.41 0.20
N GLU A 342 -2.92 39.47 1.18
CA GLU A 342 -3.15 40.68 1.98
C GLU A 342 -1.91 41.09 2.78
N ILE A 343 -1.24 40.12 3.42
CA ILE A 343 0.02 40.37 4.15
C ILE A 343 1.10 40.88 3.20
N GLU A 344 1.24 40.29 2.01
CA GLU A 344 2.23 40.71 1.02
C GLU A 344 1.97 42.12 0.48
N GLU A 345 0.71 42.50 0.28
CA GLU A 345 0.33 43.87 -0.08
C GLU A 345 0.71 44.86 1.04
N LEU A 346 0.43 44.51 2.30
CA LEU A 346 0.83 45.33 3.45
C LEU A 346 2.36 45.46 3.56
N ILE A 347 3.11 44.40 3.28
CA ILE A 347 4.58 44.41 3.25
C ILE A 347 5.07 45.35 2.15
N ALA A 348 4.50 45.26 0.94
CA ALA A 348 4.88 46.12 -0.18
C ALA A 348 4.60 47.60 0.12
N ASN A 349 3.42 47.91 0.68
CA ASN A 349 3.04 49.25 1.10
C ASN A 349 3.97 49.81 2.19
N THR A 350 4.36 48.98 3.16
CA THR A 350 5.27 49.37 4.25
C THR A 350 6.69 49.63 3.72
N LYS A 351 7.21 48.77 2.85
CA LYS A 351 8.52 48.98 2.18
C LYS A 351 8.52 50.28 1.36
N ALA A 352 7.48 50.50 0.55
CA ALA A 352 7.38 51.71 -0.27
C ALA A 352 7.32 53.00 0.58
N TYR A 353 6.70 52.94 1.77
CA TYR A 353 6.71 54.04 2.72
C TYR A 353 8.11 54.29 3.30
N ASP A 354 8.79 53.24 3.75
CA ASP A 354 10.15 53.34 4.32
C ASP A 354 11.16 53.85 3.29
N ASP A 355 11.11 53.34 2.06
CA ASP A 355 11.97 53.78 0.96
C ASP A 355 11.77 55.27 0.66
N LYS A 356 10.52 55.75 0.61
CA LYS A 356 10.20 57.18 0.41
C LYS A 356 10.58 58.04 1.61
N LYS A 357 10.54 57.50 2.83
CA LYS A 357 10.99 58.21 4.04
C LYS A 357 12.50 58.43 4.02
N VAL A 358 13.25 57.47 3.50
CA VAL A 358 14.72 57.52 3.36
C VAL A 358 15.15 58.35 2.14
N SER A 359 14.46 58.25 1.00
CA SER A 359 14.87 58.85 -0.29
C SER A 359 14.10 60.11 -0.74
N GLY A 360 12.94 60.42 -0.14
CA GLY A 360 12.03 61.46 -0.63
C GLY A 360 12.24 62.87 -0.04
N GLY A 361 11.98 63.90 -0.85
CA GLY A 361 11.97 65.31 -0.43
C GLY A 361 10.83 65.66 0.56
N PHE A 362 10.91 66.84 1.20
CA PHE A 362 10.02 67.26 2.30
C PHE A 362 8.51 67.14 1.99
N PHE A 363 8.10 67.41 0.74
CA PHE A 363 6.70 67.28 0.29
C PHE A 363 6.26 65.83 0.05
N ALA A 364 7.18 64.92 -0.31
CA ALA A 364 6.86 63.49 -0.48
C ALA A 364 6.58 62.81 0.88
N LYS A 365 7.10 63.39 1.98
CA LYS A 365 6.89 62.91 3.35
C LYS A 365 5.54 63.33 3.97
N LEU A 366 4.85 64.30 3.36
CA LEU A 366 3.62 64.92 3.88
C LEU A 366 2.32 64.31 3.31
N GLY A 367 2.42 63.51 2.24
CA GLY A 367 1.27 63.01 1.47
C GLY A 367 0.88 61.54 1.68
N PHE A 368 1.58 60.79 2.54
CA PHE A 368 1.29 59.37 2.77
C PHE A 368 0.90 59.10 4.23
N GLY A 369 -0.22 58.41 4.43
CA GLY A 369 -0.61 57.90 5.74
C GLY A 369 0.43 56.91 6.26
N LYS A 370 0.78 57.01 7.54
CA LYS A 370 1.70 56.08 8.19
C LYS A 370 1.11 54.65 8.10
N PRO A 371 1.91 53.63 7.74
CA PRO A 371 1.45 52.24 7.77
C PRO A 371 0.89 51.86 9.14
N LYS A 372 -0.15 51.03 9.14
CA LYS A 372 -0.82 50.57 10.36
C LYS A 372 0.04 49.56 11.15
N TYR A 373 0.86 48.79 10.45
CA TYR A 373 1.70 47.73 10.99
C TYR A 373 3.18 47.97 10.67
N THR A 374 4.06 47.40 11.48
CA THR A 374 5.52 47.39 11.28
C THR A 374 5.95 46.21 10.39
N MET A 375 7.16 46.28 9.85
CA MET A 375 7.72 45.19 9.02
C MET A 375 7.92 43.90 9.84
N GLU A 376 8.30 44.03 11.11
CA GLU A 376 8.43 42.91 12.05
C GLU A 376 7.08 42.22 12.30
N GLU A 377 6.02 42.99 12.61
CA GLU A 377 4.67 42.45 12.82
C GLU A 377 4.14 41.72 11.58
N LEU A 378 4.40 42.23 10.37
CA LEU A 378 3.97 41.59 9.13
C LEU A 378 4.76 40.31 8.82
N LYS A 379 6.04 40.24 9.17
CA LYS A 379 6.85 39.02 9.05
C LYS A 379 6.40 37.95 10.04
N GLU A 380 6.06 38.35 11.26
CA GLU A 380 5.50 37.47 12.28
C GLU A 380 4.15 36.94 11.85
N ALA A 381 3.24 37.80 11.37
CA ALA A 381 1.94 37.38 10.81
C ALA A 381 2.09 36.38 9.65
N LYS A 382 3.09 36.56 8.77
CA LYS A 382 3.40 35.59 7.71
C LYS A 382 3.87 34.25 8.25
N LYS A 383 4.71 34.25 9.29
CA LYS A 383 5.17 33.02 9.97
C LYS A 383 4.01 32.31 10.67
N ASP A 384 3.17 33.06 11.38
CA ASP A 384 2.01 32.55 12.10
C ASP A 384 1.00 31.90 11.14
N LEU A 385 0.74 32.54 9.99
CA LEU A 385 -0.13 31.98 8.94
C LEU A 385 0.41 30.64 8.40
N ASN A 386 1.71 30.55 8.15
CA ASN A 386 2.37 29.30 7.75
C ASN A 386 2.23 28.22 8.83
N GLU A 387 2.45 28.56 10.11
CA GLU A 387 2.30 27.61 11.22
C GLU A 387 0.84 27.18 11.42
N GLU A 388 -0.11 28.09 11.30
CA GLU A 388 -1.54 27.82 11.41
C GLU A 388 -1.99 26.83 10.33
N PHE A 389 -1.65 27.09 9.06
CA PHE A 389 -2.01 26.20 7.96
C PHE A 389 -1.33 24.83 8.09
N PHE A 390 -0.07 24.79 8.52
CA PHE A 390 0.62 23.54 8.82
C PHE A 390 -0.14 22.69 9.84
N VAL A 391 -0.53 23.31 10.96
CA VAL A 391 -1.29 22.65 12.02
C VAL A 391 -2.67 22.23 11.51
N GLU A 392 -3.28 23.01 10.63
CA GLU A 392 -4.57 22.70 10.04
C GLU A 392 -4.53 21.43 9.18
N ILE A 393 -3.52 21.23 8.33
CA ILE A 393 -3.34 19.95 7.61
C ILE A 393 -3.27 18.77 8.57
N VAL A 394 -2.54 18.90 9.68
CA VAL A 394 -2.44 17.85 10.71
C VAL A 394 -3.79 17.60 11.40
N ARG A 395 -4.59 18.65 11.65
CA ARG A 395 -5.94 18.54 12.23
C ARG A 395 -6.90 17.88 11.24
N LEU A 396 -6.89 18.28 9.97
CA LEU A 396 -7.70 17.70 8.92
C LEU A 396 -7.37 16.21 8.74
N ALA A 397 -6.09 15.82 8.78
CA ALA A 397 -5.69 14.40 8.78
C ALA A 397 -6.31 13.61 9.94
N LYS A 398 -6.44 14.22 11.13
CA LYS A 398 -7.09 13.62 12.30
C LYS A 398 -8.62 13.60 12.21
N LYS A 399 -9.23 14.60 11.57
CA LYS A 399 -10.67 14.68 11.30
C LYS A 399 -11.09 13.62 10.28
N HIS A 400 -10.33 13.54 9.19
CA HIS A 400 -10.62 12.73 8.00
C HIS A 400 -9.80 11.43 7.94
N LYS A 401 -9.73 10.68 9.04
CA LYS A 401 -8.90 9.45 9.13
C LYS A 401 -9.21 8.40 8.08
N GLN A 402 -10.42 8.40 7.52
CA GLN A 402 -10.83 7.49 6.45
C GLN A 402 -10.33 7.93 5.07
N ALA A 403 -10.12 9.22 4.85
CA ALA A 403 -9.76 9.79 3.55
C ALA A 403 -8.31 10.25 3.45
N ILE A 404 -7.63 10.47 4.57
CA ILE A 404 -6.22 10.92 4.61
C ILE A 404 -5.36 9.83 5.26
N VAL A 405 -4.28 9.45 4.60
CA VAL A 405 -3.26 8.53 5.10
C VAL A 405 -2.02 9.32 5.52
N TYR A 406 -1.62 9.22 6.78
CA TYR A 406 -0.29 9.64 7.20
C TYR A 406 0.68 8.49 6.93
N VAL A 407 1.44 8.60 5.84
CA VAL A 407 2.17 7.47 5.24
C VAL A 407 3.19 6.88 6.21
N GLU A 408 4.07 7.70 6.78
CA GLU A 408 5.14 7.24 7.66
C GLU A 408 4.58 6.54 8.91
N TYR A 409 3.41 6.98 9.39
CA TYR A 409 2.77 6.41 10.57
C TYR A 409 1.95 5.15 10.28
N GLU A 410 1.25 5.11 9.15
CA GLU A 410 0.35 4.00 8.81
C GLU A 410 1.05 2.85 8.07
N THR A 411 2.29 3.03 7.59
CA THR A 411 2.94 2.06 6.69
C THR A 411 4.36 1.67 7.05
N ASP A 412 4.97 2.31 8.07
CA ASP A 412 6.40 2.20 8.41
C ASP A 412 7.34 2.50 7.22
N PHE A 413 6.82 3.03 6.11
CA PHE A 413 7.59 3.41 4.93
C PHE A 413 8.06 4.85 5.10
N GLU A 414 9.38 5.02 5.01
CA GLU A 414 10.04 6.31 5.10
C GLU A 414 10.78 6.59 3.80
N ILE A 415 10.36 7.66 3.12
CA ILE A 415 11.03 8.13 1.90
C ILE A 415 12.20 9.03 2.27
N ASN A 416 11.93 9.97 3.17
CA ASN A 416 12.78 11.08 3.56
C ASN A 416 12.45 11.43 5.00
N GLU A 417 13.45 11.44 5.88
CA GLU A 417 13.27 11.73 7.30
C GLU A 417 12.94 13.21 7.58
N ASP A 418 13.24 14.09 6.60
CA ASP A 418 13.00 15.53 6.71
C ASP A 418 11.53 15.92 6.46
N TYR A 419 10.69 14.99 5.98
CA TYR A 419 9.31 15.26 5.60
C TYR A 419 8.35 14.18 6.09
N ARG A 420 7.13 14.59 6.40
CA ARG A 420 5.96 13.73 6.58
C ARG A 420 5.01 13.88 5.40
N HIS A 421 4.40 12.77 4.99
CA HIS A 421 3.55 12.73 3.82
C HIS A 421 2.10 12.40 4.20
N TYR A 422 1.20 13.29 3.81
CA TYR A 422 -0.24 13.10 3.90
C TYR A 422 -0.79 12.78 2.51
N ALA A 423 -1.28 11.56 2.35
CA ALA A 423 -1.90 11.13 1.12
C ALA A 423 -3.43 11.25 1.22
N ILE A 424 -4.05 12.04 0.35
CA ILE A 424 -5.48 12.38 0.44
C ILE A 424 -6.21 11.73 -0.72
N ALA A 425 -7.31 11.04 -0.43
CA ALA A 425 -8.17 10.43 -1.44
C ALA A 425 -8.64 11.45 -2.48
N ASN A 426 -8.83 10.99 -3.72
CA ASN A 426 -9.26 11.87 -4.80
C ASN A 426 -10.72 12.29 -4.62
N GLU A 427 -11.01 13.58 -4.77
CA GLU A 427 -12.33 14.16 -4.56
C GLU A 427 -13.37 13.72 -5.61
N SER A 428 -12.95 13.60 -6.87
CA SER A 428 -13.86 13.34 -7.98
C SER A 428 -13.91 11.86 -8.39
N GLN A 429 -12.85 11.12 -8.09
CA GLN A 429 -12.67 9.73 -8.49
C GLN A 429 -12.54 8.78 -7.28
N GLY A 430 -12.40 9.27 -6.05
CA GLY A 430 -12.26 8.43 -4.85
C GLY A 430 -11.12 7.42 -5.02
N LEU A 431 -11.45 6.13 -4.93
CA LEU A 431 -10.53 5.01 -5.11
C LEU A 431 -10.20 4.68 -6.57
N ALA A 432 -10.87 5.32 -7.53
CA ALA A 432 -10.63 5.12 -8.96
C ALA A 432 -9.43 5.92 -9.50
N ARG A 433 -8.69 6.60 -8.62
CA ARG A 433 -7.47 7.34 -8.94
C ARG A 433 -6.49 7.28 -7.76
N LEU A 434 -5.20 7.39 -8.05
CA LEU A 434 -4.17 7.53 -7.02
C LEU A 434 -4.39 8.82 -6.18
N PRO A 435 -4.18 8.76 -4.85
CA PRO A 435 -4.35 9.90 -3.95
C PRO A 435 -3.37 11.03 -4.26
N TYR A 436 -3.67 12.24 -3.80
CA TYR A 436 -2.74 13.37 -3.82
C TYR A 436 -1.79 13.29 -2.63
N ILE A 437 -0.59 13.86 -2.74
CA ILE A 437 0.37 13.90 -1.63
C ILE A 437 0.62 15.36 -1.25
N ILE A 438 0.54 15.63 0.06
CA ILE A 438 1.08 16.84 0.68
C ILE A 438 2.29 16.41 1.51
N ALA A 439 3.47 16.91 1.16
CA ALA A 439 4.68 16.74 1.96
C ALA A 439 4.83 17.96 2.88
N LEU A 440 4.90 17.73 4.19
CA LEU A 440 5.20 18.78 5.15
C LEU A 440 6.60 18.55 5.73
N PRO A 441 7.45 19.58 5.82
CA PRO A 441 8.75 19.42 6.48
C PRO A 441 8.54 19.10 7.96
N GLU A 442 9.44 18.30 8.52
CA GLU A 442 9.47 18.06 9.98
C GLU A 442 9.92 19.32 10.73
N ASP A 443 10.84 20.08 10.14
CA ASP A 443 11.18 21.43 10.58
C ASP A 443 10.12 22.43 10.09
N ARG A 444 9.23 22.83 11.00
CA ARG A 444 8.11 23.75 10.71
C ARG A 444 8.56 25.10 10.20
N GLU A 445 9.76 25.55 10.54
CA GLU A 445 10.26 26.85 10.06
C GLU A 445 10.61 26.84 8.56
N ARG A 446 10.77 25.64 7.98
CA ARG A 446 10.98 25.46 6.53
C ARG A 446 9.68 25.42 5.74
N PHE A 447 8.54 25.35 6.42
CA PHE A 447 7.26 25.31 5.74
C PHE A 447 6.92 26.67 5.11
N SER A 448 6.48 26.64 3.85
CA SER A 448 5.99 27.80 3.13
C SER A 448 4.72 27.41 2.40
N LEU A 449 3.65 28.18 2.66
CA LEU A 449 2.37 28.03 1.99
C LEU A 449 2.51 28.17 0.47
N GLU A 450 3.38 29.06 0.02
CA GLU A 450 3.60 29.35 -1.40
C GLU A 450 4.35 28.20 -2.09
N ALA A 451 5.27 27.56 -1.38
CA ALA A 451 6.06 26.43 -1.90
C ALA A 451 5.22 25.16 -2.12
N LEU A 452 4.06 25.01 -1.47
CA LEU A 452 3.13 23.89 -1.73
C LEU A 452 2.72 23.81 -3.20
N LYS A 453 2.70 24.93 -3.92
CA LYS A 453 2.40 24.95 -5.35
C LYS A 453 3.50 24.30 -6.19
N ASP A 454 4.76 24.43 -5.75
CA ASP A 454 5.97 24.02 -6.46
C ASP A 454 6.51 22.67 -5.97
N ASP A 455 6.19 22.26 -4.74
CA ASP A 455 6.41 20.92 -4.18
C ASP A 455 5.40 19.94 -4.79
N VAL A 456 5.57 19.72 -6.10
CA VAL A 456 5.16 18.58 -6.93
C VAL A 456 3.89 17.86 -6.46
N TYR A 457 2.85 18.01 -7.30
CA TYR A 457 1.51 17.39 -7.32
C TYR A 457 0.33 18.31 -7.07
N TRP A 458 0.53 19.60 -6.76
CA TRP A 458 -0.55 20.58 -6.92
C TRP A 458 -0.88 20.88 -8.40
N GLU A 459 0.07 20.78 -9.34
CA GLU A 459 -0.18 20.99 -10.78
C GLU A 459 -1.11 19.93 -11.44
N ILE A 460 -1.37 18.79 -10.76
CA ILE A 460 -2.41 17.84 -11.17
C ILE A 460 -3.82 18.38 -10.88
N PHE A 461 -3.98 19.37 -9.99
CA PHE A 461 -5.27 20.04 -9.81
C PHE A 461 -5.63 20.96 -10.97
N ASP A 462 -4.69 21.51 -11.74
CA ASP A 462 -5.03 22.39 -12.88
C ASP A 462 -5.00 21.66 -14.24
N GLN A 463 -4.16 20.63 -14.42
CA GLN A 463 -3.93 20.04 -15.74
C GLN A 463 -4.89 18.89 -16.15
N ILE A 464 -5.76 18.40 -15.27
CA ILE A 464 -6.80 17.41 -15.64
C ILE A 464 -8.18 18.04 -15.91
N TYR A 465 -8.33 19.37 -15.78
CA TYR A 465 -9.57 20.05 -16.17
C TYR A 465 -9.66 20.39 -17.67
N ASN A 466 -8.65 20.05 -18.48
CA ASN A 466 -8.63 20.34 -19.93
C ASN A 466 -8.50 19.09 -20.85
N VAL A 467 -8.92 17.90 -20.39
CA VAL A 467 -9.20 16.76 -21.28
C VAL A 467 -10.54 16.12 -20.96
#